data_AF-A0A915J3S4-F1
#
_entry.id   AF-A0A915J3S4-F1
#
_cell.length_a   1.000
_cell.length_b   1.000
_cell.length_c   1.000
_cell.angle_alpha   90.00
_cell.angle_beta   90.00
_cell.angle_gamma   90.00
#
_symmetry.space_group_name_H-M   'P 1'
#
loop_
_entity.id
_entity.type
_entity.pdbx_description
1 polymer ?
#
loop_
_entity_poly.entity_id
_entity_poly.type
_entity_poly.pdbx_seq_one_letter_code
_entity_poly.pdbx_strand_id
1 'polypeptide(L)' 'MGARHRARADTIQILKVEEIAANKCRRPNITQFHNSKIRFPLPHRIVKRRGLSRFTTVKPRTHFY' A
#
# COMPACT_ATOMS: atom_id res chain seq x y z
N MET A 1 5.72 -9.21 9.81
CA MET A 1 6.66 -9.80 10.78
C MET A 1 8.07 -9.23 10.62
N GLY A 2 8.76 -9.41 9.48
CA GLY A 2 10.10 -8.83 9.28
C GLY A 2 10.20 -7.30 9.45
N ALA A 3 9.33 -6.51 8.80
CA ALA A 3 9.41 -5.05 8.89
C ALA A 3 9.11 -4.48 10.30
N ARG A 4 8.22 -5.13 11.07
CA ARG A 4 7.77 -4.64 12.39
C ARG A 4 8.47 -5.31 13.57
N HIS A 5 8.92 -6.55 13.40
CA HIS A 5 9.42 -7.43 14.47
C HIS A 5 10.72 -8.15 14.09
N ARG A 6 11.32 -7.83 12.94
CA ARG A 6 12.60 -8.39 12.46
C ARG A 6 12.67 -9.93 12.31
N ALA A 7 11.54 -10.61 12.40
CA ALA A 7 11.46 -12.05 12.14
C ALA A 7 11.72 -12.36 10.66
N ARG A 8 12.58 -13.35 10.41
CA ARG A 8 12.91 -13.86 9.07
C ARG A 8 11.92 -14.97 8.66
N ALA A 9 11.89 -15.33 7.39
CA ALA A 9 10.92 -16.29 6.86
C ALA A 9 11.06 -17.68 7.51
N ASP A 10 12.30 -18.13 7.69
CA ASP A 10 12.69 -19.37 8.38
C ASP A 10 12.25 -19.41 9.86
N THR A 11 12.08 -18.25 10.50
CA THR A 11 11.63 -18.15 11.90
C THR A 11 10.11 -18.07 12.07
N ILE A 12 9.34 -17.95 10.98
CA ILE A 12 7.88 -17.79 11.04
C ILE A 12 7.21 -19.11 10.73
N GLN A 13 6.29 -19.52 11.60
CA GLN A 13 5.46 -20.71 11.40
C GLN A 13 4.00 -20.28 11.20
N ILE A 14 3.38 -20.71 10.10
CA ILE A 14 1.98 -20.44 9.79
C ILE A 14 1.17 -21.68 10.18
N LEU A 15 0.31 -21.56 11.19
CA LEU A 15 -0.48 -22.68 11.71
C LEU A 15 -1.84 -22.83 11.01
N LYS A 16 -2.52 -21.71 10.75
CA LYS A 16 -3.84 -21.68 10.10
C LYS A 16 -4.01 -20.38 9.33
N VAL A 17 -4.68 -20.48 8.19
CA VAL A 17 -5.17 -19.33 7.41
C VAL A 17 -6.63 -19.61 7.07
N GLU A 18 -7.48 -18.60 7.21
CA GLU A 18 -8.90 -18.69 6.86
C GLU A 18 -9.37 -17.38 6.23
N GLU A 19 -10.34 -17.47 5.33
CA GLU A 19 -11.06 -16.31 4.82
C GLU A 19 -12.06 -15.81 5.87
N ILE A 20 -12.16 -14.49 6.02
CA ILE A 20 -13.00 -13.85 7.04
C ILE A 20 -14.01 -12.94 6.35
N ALA A 21 -15.29 -13.13 6.67
CA ALA A 21 -16.36 -12.25 6.21
C ALA A 21 -16.19 -10.81 6.72
N ALA A 22 -16.66 -9.82 5.95
CA ALA A 22 -16.44 -8.41 6.21
C ALA A 22 -16.87 -7.94 7.62
N ASN A 23 -17.92 -8.54 8.18
CA ASN A 23 -18.45 -8.24 9.51
C ASN A 23 -17.59 -8.79 10.67
N LYS A 24 -16.73 -9.77 10.41
CA LYS A 24 -15.85 -10.40 11.41
C LYS A 24 -14.44 -9.82 11.43
N CYS A 25 -14.10 -8.92 10.51
CA CYS A 25 -12.81 -8.23 10.49
C CYS A 25 -12.65 -7.29 11.69
N ARG A 26 -11.58 -7.47 12.48
CA ARG A 26 -11.34 -6.69 13.73
C ARG A 26 -10.42 -5.49 13.56
N ARG A 27 -9.60 -5.44 12.50
CA ARG A 27 -8.53 -4.43 12.38
C ARG A 27 -9.03 -3.18 11.65
N PRO A 28 -8.86 -1.96 12.22
CA PRO A 28 -9.43 -0.73 11.65
C PRO A 28 -8.87 -0.37 10.27
N ASN A 29 -7.59 -0.69 10.02
CA ASN A 29 -6.95 -0.48 8.73
C ASN A 29 -7.49 -1.39 7.62
N ILE A 30 -8.20 -2.47 7.97
CA ILE A 30 -8.91 -3.34 7.03
C ILE A 30 -10.35 -2.83 6.88
N THR A 31 -11.04 -2.60 7.99
CA THR A 31 -12.47 -2.22 7.98
C THR A 31 -12.73 -0.87 7.32
N GLN A 32 -11.76 0.06 7.31
CA GLN A 32 -11.89 1.33 6.60
C GLN A 32 -12.15 1.18 5.09
N PHE A 33 -11.80 0.04 4.49
CA PHE A 33 -12.01 -0.23 3.08
C PHE A 33 -13.35 -0.91 2.77
N HIS A 34 -14.14 -1.30 3.78
CA HIS A 34 -15.44 -1.95 3.62
C HIS A 34 -16.55 -0.95 3.28
N ASN A 35 -16.41 -0.25 2.16
CA ASN A 35 -17.40 0.72 1.68
C ASN A 35 -17.58 0.57 0.17
N SER A 36 -18.80 0.26 -0.27
CA SER A 36 -19.13 0.04 -1.70
C SER A 36 -18.98 1.29 -2.57
N LYS A 37 -18.98 2.48 -1.97
CA LYS A 37 -18.82 3.77 -2.65
C LYS A 37 -17.44 4.40 -2.38
N ILE A 38 -16.45 3.62 -1.95
CA ILE A 38 -15.14 4.14 -1.59
C ILE A 38 -14.46 4.82 -2.79
N ARG A 39 -14.03 6.06 -2.58
CA ARG A 39 -13.29 6.87 -3.56
C ARG A 39 -12.30 7.73 -2.80
N PHE A 40 -11.07 7.78 -3.28
CA PHE A 40 -10.05 8.66 -2.74
C PHE A 40 -9.11 9.13 -3.86
N PRO A 41 -8.66 10.39 -3.83
CA PRO A 41 -7.64 10.86 -4.76
C PRO A 41 -6.27 10.27 -4.40
N LEU A 42 -5.31 10.39 -5.32
CA LEU A 42 -3.89 10.20 -5.04
C LEU A 42 -3.24 11.59 -5.03
N PRO A 43 -3.09 12.25 -3.86
CA PRO A 43 -2.71 13.67 -3.79
C PRO A 43 -1.30 13.95 -4.32
N HIS A 44 -0.39 12.99 -4.18
CA HIS A 44 1.01 13.15 -4.55
C HIS A 44 1.48 11.93 -5.33
N ARG A 45 1.77 12.12 -6.62
CA ARG A 45 2.21 11.06 -7.54
C ARG A 45 3.66 11.32 -7.96
N ILE A 46 4.58 10.53 -7.42
CA ILE A 46 6.00 10.61 -7.77
C ILE A 46 6.25 9.83 -9.05
N VAL A 47 6.84 10.48 -10.06
CA VAL A 47 7.25 9.82 -11.30
C VAL A 47 8.50 8.98 -11.04
N LYS A 48 8.39 7.65 -11.16
CA LYS A 48 9.55 6.75 -11.13
C LYS A 48 10.23 6.79 -12.51
N ARG A 49 11.36 7.51 -12.62
CA ARG A 49 12.11 7.67 -13.87
C ARG A 49 12.59 6.31 -14.42
N ARG A 50 11.98 5.83 -15.50
CA ARG A 50 12.51 4.78 -16.38
C ARG A 50 12.57 5.36 -17.80
N GLY A 51 13.75 5.34 -18.43
CA GLY A 51 13.91 5.78 -19.83
C GLY A 51 13.86 7.30 -20.11
N LEU A 52 13.83 8.15 -19.08
CA LEU A 52 13.91 9.60 -19.24
C LEU A 52 15.36 10.08 -19.17
N SER A 53 15.67 11.18 -19.86
CA SER A 53 16.97 11.85 -19.75
C SER A 53 17.29 12.12 -18.28
N ARG A 54 18.56 11.87 -17.91
CA ARG A 54 19.06 12.15 -16.55
C ARG A 54 18.92 13.62 -16.21
N PHE A 55 19.11 14.50 -17.19
CA PHE A 55 19.07 15.95 -17.04
C PHE A 55 17.89 16.55 -17.79
N THR A 56 17.23 17.51 -17.16
CA THR A 56 16.14 18.30 -17.75
C THR A 56 16.07 19.64 -17.04
N THR A 57 15.63 20.68 -17.75
CA THR A 57 15.34 22.00 -17.19
C THR A 57 13.96 22.06 -16.53
N VAL A 58 13.07 21.10 -16.83
CA VAL A 58 11.70 21.06 -16.34
C VAL A 58 11.62 20.41 -14.95
N LYS A 59 11.01 21.12 -14.00
CA LYS A 59 10.76 20.59 -12.65
C LYS A 59 9.69 19.49 -12.68
N PRO A 60 9.84 18.39 -11.92
CA PRO A 60 8.85 17.34 -11.87
C PRO A 60 7.54 17.85 -11.22
N ARG A 61 6.41 17.52 -11.84
CA ARG A 61 5.07 17.76 -11.30
C ARG A 61 4.57 16.52 -10.59
N THR A 62 4.10 16.67 -9.35
CA THR A 62 3.57 15.56 -8.54
C THR A 62 2.08 15.68 -8.21
N HIS A 63 1.46 16.83 -8.47
CA HIS A 63 0.04 17.09 -8.27
C HIS A 63 -0.72 17.10 -9.61
N PHE A 64 -1.76 16.28 -9.76
CA PHE A 64 -2.53 16.13 -10.99
C PHE A 64 -4.00 16.44 -10.69
N TYR A 65 -4.55 17.42 -11.42
CA TYR A 65 -5.98 17.74 -11.43
C TYR A 65 -6.63 17.04 -12.62
#